data_AF-A0A0F8WT57-F1
#
_entry.id   AF-A0A0F8WT57-F1
#
_cell.length_a   1.000
_cell.length_b   1.000
_cell.length_c   1.000
_cell.angle_alpha   90.00
_cell.angle_beta   90.00
_cell.angle_gamma   90.00
#
_symmetry.space_group_name_H-M   'P 1'
#
loop_
_entity.id
_entity.type
_entity.pdbx_description
1 polymer ?
#
loop_
_entity_poly.entity_id
_entity_poly.type
_entity_poly.pdbx_seq_one_letter_code
_entity_poly.pdbx_strand_id
1 'polypeptide(L)' 'MYPPKERAAKLLAVGESMSAVATAVKKSEQTVKLWLFEDFCQILRENAAGAA' A
#
# COMPACT_ATOMS: atom_id res chain seq x y z
N MET A 1 -0.78 -5.97 -18.89
CA MET A 1 -1.37 -4.98 -17.97
C MET A 1 -0.85 -5.30 -16.57
N TYR A 2 -0.17 -4.37 -15.88
CA TYR A 2 0.41 -4.65 -14.56
C TYR A 2 -0.69 -4.91 -13.50
N PRO A 3 -0.44 -5.80 -12.52
CA PRO A 3 -1.31 -5.94 -11.35
C PRO A 3 -1.52 -4.60 -10.64
N PRO A 4 -2.71 -4.34 -10.05
CA PRO A 4 -3.02 -3.06 -9.41
C PRO A 4 -2.03 -2.62 -8.32
N LYS A 5 -1.53 -3.56 -7.51
CA LYS A 5 -0.51 -3.29 -6.47
C LYS A 5 0.81 -2.80 -7.06
N GLU A 6 1.30 -3.48 -8.11
CA GLU A 6 2.57 -3.14 -8.77
C GLU A 6 2.48 -1.77 -9.47
N ARG A 7 1.34 -1.48 -10.11
CA ARG A 7 1.09 -0.18 -10.72
C ARG A 7 1.03 0.94 -9.67
N ALA A 8 0.41 0.70 -8.51
CA ALA A 8 0.39 1.67 -7.42
C ALA A 8 1.79 1.96 -6.89
N ALA A 9 2.60 0.93 -6.65
CA ALA A 9 3.97 1.07 -6.16
C ALA A 9 4.84 1.91 -7.11
N LYS A 10 4.75 1.67 -8.42
CA LYS A 10 5.50 2.45 -9.42
C LYS A 10 5.12 3.94 -9.44
N LEU A 11 3.83 4.24 -9.31
CA LEU A 11 3.35 5.63 -9.26
C LEU A 11 3.80 6.34 -7.98
N LEU A 12 3.70 5.67 -6.83
CA LEU A 12 4.21 6.22 -5.57
C LEU A 12 5.72 6.45 -5.59
N ALA A 13 6.49 5.56 -6.23
CA ALA A 13 7.95 5.68 -6.33
C ALA A 13 8.41 6.90 -7.15
N VAL A 14 7.58 7.40 -8.08
CA VAL A 14 7.86 8.64 -8.84
C VAL A 14 7.29 9.89 -8.17
N GLY A 15 6.76 9.76 -6.94
CA GLY A 15 6.27 10.88 -6.14
C GLY A 15 4.81 11.27 -6.40
N GLU A 16 4.03 10.43 -7.09
CA GLU A 16 2.60 10.70 -7.30
C GLU A 16 1.83 10.72 -5.97
N SER A 17 0.82 11.59 -5.91
CA SER A 17 -0.03 11.70 -4.72
C SER A 17 -0.90 10.45 -4.53
N MET A 18 -1.19 10.10 -3.28
CA MET A 18 -2.03 8.94 -2.93
C MET A 18 -3.38 8.93 -3.67
N SER A 19 -3.98 10.12 -3.83
CA SER A 19 -5.24 10.31 -4.54
C SER A 19 -5.12 9.98 -6.03
N ALA A 20 -4.09 10.51 -6.69
CA ALA A 20 -3.81 10.24 -8.09
C ALA A 20 -3.53 8.75 -8.34
N VAL A 21 -2.78 8.11 -7.43
CA VAL A 21 -2.52 6.67 -7.48
C VAL A 21 -3.82 5.86 -7.35
N ALA A 22 -4.68 6.19 -6.39
CA ALA A 22 -5.96 5.53 -6.18
C ALA A 22 -6.88 5.62 -7.42
N THR A 23 -6.97 6.80 -8.04
CA THR A 23 -7.67 6.98 -9.31
C THR A 23 -7.06 6.14 -10.43
N ALA A 24 -5.73 6.16 -10.58
CA ALA A 24 -5.04 5.41 -11.62
C ALA A 24 -5.26 3.89 -11.50
N VAL A 25 -5.32 3.34 -10.29
CA VAL A 25 -5.56 1.92 -10.04
C VAL A 25 -7.04 1.55 -9.84
N LYS A 26 -7.96 2.51 -9.98
CA LYS A 26 -9.41 2.34 -9.80
C LYS A 26 -9.78 1.74 -8.45
N LYS A 27 -9.19 2.25 -7.37
CA LYS A 27 -9.45 1.86 -5.98
C LYS A 27 -9.64 3.09 -5.09
N SER A 28 -10.10 2.89 -3.86
CA SER A 28 -10.10 3.95 -2.85
C SER A 28 -8.69 4.19 -2.31
N GLU A 29 -8.39 5.42 -1.88
CA GLU A 29 -7.13 5.72 -1.20
C GLU A 29 -6.88 4.82 0.01
N GLN A 30 -7.94 4.48 0.76
CA GLN A 30 -7.83 3.58 1.91
C GLN A 30 -7.36 2.19 1.50
N THR A 31 -7.79 1.69 0.34
CA THR A 31 -7.31 0.40 -0.20
C THR A 31 -5.83 0.48 -0.59
N VAL A 32 -5.40 1.58 -1.23
CA VAL A 32 -3.98 1.78 -1.61
C VAL A 32 -3.09 1.92 -0.37
N LYS A 33 -3.56 2.65 0.65
CA LYS A 33 -2.89 2.76 1.95
C LYS A 33 -2.73 1.38 2.59
N LEU A 34 -3.78 0.54 2.60
CA LEU A 34 -3.71 -0.84 3.10
C LEU A 34 -2.64 -1.69 2.38
N TRP A 35 -2.37 -1.44 1.10
CA TRP A 35 -1.29 -2.14 0.39
C TRP A 35 0.10 -1.71 0.83
N LEU A 36 0.28 -0.45 1.24
CA LEU A 36 1.53 0.02 1.85
C LEU A 36 1.71 -0.52 3.26
N PHE A 37 0.61 -0.93 3.89
CA PHE A 37 0.62 -1.51 5.22
C PHE A 37 0.86 -3.02 5.24
N GLU A 38 1.01 -3.76 4.13
CA GLU A 38 1.18 -5.23 4.23
C GLU A 38 2.46 -5.61 5.00
N ASP A 39 3.60 -5.00 4.69
CA ASP A 39 4.86 -5.22 5.42
C ASP A 39 4.79 -4.64 6.86
N PHE A 40 4.14 -3.49 7.03
CA PHE A 40 3.94 -2.87 8.35
C PHE A 40 3.00 -3.69 9.24
N CYS A 41 1.93 -4.28 8.70
CA CYS A 41 1.00 -5.16 9.41
C CYS A 41 1.71 -6.42 9.87
N GLN A 42 2.63 -6.94 9.07
CA GLN A 42 3.43 -8.11 9.43
C GLN A 42 4.38 -7.77 10.58
N ILE A 43 5.13 -6.67 10.50
CA ILE A 43 6.00 -6.17 11.58
C ILE A 43 5.20 -5.87 12.86
N LEU A 44 4.00 -5.29 12.75
CA LEU A 44 3.13 -4.99 13.90
C LEU A 44 2.64 -6.28 14.58
N ARG A 45 2.22 -7.30 13.81
CA ARG A 45 1.80 -8.59 14.35
C ARG A 45 2.96 -9.34 15.02
N GLU A 46 4.14 -9.32 14.40
CA GLU A 46 5.34 -9.96 14.94
C GLU A 46 5.78 -9.30 16.26
N ASN A 47 5.80 -7.96 16.34
CA ASN A 47 6.11 -7.25 17.58
C ASN A 47 5.02 -7.43 18.66
N ALA A 48 3.74 -7.45 18.28
CA ALA A 48 2.65 -7.69 19.22
C ALA A 48 2.69 -9.13 19.80
N ALA A 49 3.15 -10.10 19.02
CA ALA A 49 3.34 -11.48 19.47
C ALA A 49 4.60 -11.68 20.33
N GLY A 50 5.65 -10.88 20.11
CA GLY A 50 6.88 -10.92 20.91
C GLY A 50 6.84 -10.08 22.21
N ALA A 51 5.81 -9.26 22.39
CA ALA A 51 5.59 -8.44 23.59
C ALA A 51 4.72 -9.13 24.67
N ALA A 52 4.44 -10.43 24.52
CA ALA A 52 3.65 -11.25 25.43
C ALA A 52 4.53 -12.19 26.28
#